data_AF-A0A7W8EVC7-F1
#
_entry.id   AF-A0A7W8EVC7-F1
#
_cell.length_a   1.000
_cell.length_b   1.000
_cell.length_c   1.000
_cell.angle_alpha   90.00
_cell.angle_beta   90.00
_cell.angle_gamma   90.00
#
_symmetry.space_group_name_H-M   'P 1'
#
loop_
_entity.id
_entity.type
_entity.pdbx_description
1 polymer ?
#
loop_
_entity_poly.entity_id
_entity_poly.type
_entity_poly.pdbx_seq_one_letter_code
_entity_poly.pdbx_strand_id
1 'polypeptide(L)'
;CYATQNRQIAVKKLAEDADLVIVVGSKNSSNSIRMVEVALEAGVPASHLVDNAGEIDEAWLEGVTTVGLTSGASVPDVLVDGVLEWLAERGYADVETVKTADESITFSLPKELRRDLRTEAAELSGKK
;
A
#
# COMPACT_ATOMS: atom_id res chain seq x y z
N CYS A 1 -11.20 -10.98 -3.77
CA CYS A 1 -12.28 -10.02 -3.41
C CYS A 1 -12.17 -8.77 -4.30
N TYR A 2 -13.16 -7.87 -4.26
CA TYR A 2 -13.14 -6.64 -5.07
C TYR A 2 -11.91 -5.77 -4.80
N ALA A 3 -11.54 -5.60 -3.53
CA ALA A 3 -10.35 -4.84 -3.10
C ALA A 3 -9.02 -5.36 -3.70
N THR A 4 -8.88 -6.68 -3.87
CA THR A 4 -7.70 -7.29 -4.52
C THR A 4 -7.69 -7.03 -6.02
N GLN A 5 -8.84 -7.12 -6.70
CA GLN A 5 -8.91 -6.86 -8.15
C GLN A 5 -8.57 -5.41 -8.48
N ASN A 6 -9.15 -4.46 -7.74
CA ASN A 6 -8.88 -3.04 -7.95
C ASN A 6 -7.41 -2.68 -7.76
N ARG A 7 -6.78 -3.23 -6.72
CA ARG A 7 -5.35 -3.00 -6.46
C ARG A 7 -4.47 -3.61 -7.55
N GLN A 8 -4.82 -4.79 -8.06
CA GLN A 8 -4.09 -5.36 -9.21
C GLN A 8 -4.27 -4.52 -10.48
N ILE A 9 -5.45 -3.94 -10.72
CA ILE A 9 -5.67 -2.99 -11.83
C ILE A 9 -4.85 -1.71 -11.62
N ALA A 10 -4.81 -1.18 -10.40
CA ALA A 10 -3.99 -0.03 -10.04
C ALA A 10 -2.50 -0.29 -10.30
N VAL A 11 -2.00 -1.46 -9.89
CA VAL A 11 -0.61 -1.88 -10.12
C VAL A 11 -0.30 -1.99 -11.60
N LYS A 12 -1.21 -2.55 -12.42
CA LYS A 12 -1.01 -2.61 -13.86
C LYS A 12 -0.92 -1.22 -14.49
N LYS A 13 -1.75 -0.29 -14.03
CA LYS A 13 -1.71 1.09 -14.52
C LYS A 13 -0.43 1.81 -14.10
N LEU A 14 -0.01 1.62 -12.85
CA LEU A 14 1.25 2.13 -12.31
C LEU A 14 2.47 1.60 -13.07
N ALA A 15 2.41 0.33 -13.49
CA ALA A 15 3.47 -0.36 -14.21
C ALA A 15 3.69 0.14 -15.65
N GLU A 16 2.71 0.83 -16.26
CA GLU A 16 2.84 1.30 -17.66
C GLU A 16 3.95 2.33 -17.83
N ASP A 17 4.22 3.14 -16.79
CA ASP A 17 5.14 4.27 -16.83
C ASP A 17 6.31 4.13 -15.84
N ALA A 18 6.43 2.99 -15.15
CA ALA A 18 7.43 2.76 -14.11
C ALA A 18 8.59 1.86 -14.58
N ASP A 19 9.82 2.23 -14.22
CA ASP A 19 11.02 1.40 -14.42
C ASP A 19 11.25 0.44 -13.24
N LEU A 20 10.72 0.81 -12.07
CA LEU A 20 10.79 0.06 -10.82
C LEU A 20 9.47 0.19 -10.07
N VAL A 21 8.93 -0.92 -9.55
CA VAL A 21 7.78 -0.88 -8.63
C VAL A 21 8.15 -1.38 -7.24
N ILE A 22 7.98 -0.52 -6.24
CA ILE A 22 8.13 -0.87 -4.83
C ILE A 22 6.74 -1.11 -4.23
N VAL A 23 6.55 -2.29 -3.65
CA VAL A 23 5.34 -2.67 -2.92
C VAL A 23 5.66 -2.65 -1.44
N VAL A 24 5.00 -1.78 -0.68
CA VAL A 24 5.08 -1.80 0.77
C VAL A 24 4.11 -2.85 1.31
N GLY A 25 4.62 -3.81 2.07
CA GLY A 25 3.82 -4.87 2.67
C GLY A 25 4.66 -6.03 3.17
N SER A 26 4.03 -6.89 3.98
CA SER A 26 4.75 -7.99 4.60
C SER A 26 4.97 -9.18 3.67
N LYS A 27 6.12 -9.84 3.82
CA LYS A 27 6.49 -11.11 3.17
C LYS A 27 5.54 -12.27 3.47
N ASN A 28 4.68 -12.17 4.49
CA ASN A 28 3.64 -13.16 4.78
C ASN A 28 2.27 -12.80 4.15
N SER A 29 2.16 -11.67 3.46
CA SER A 29 0.92 -11.20 2.85
C SER A 29 0.82 -11.65 1.40
N SER A 30 -0.02 -12.64 1.13
CA SER A 30 -0.26 -13.14 -0.23
C SER A 30 -0.73 -12.05 -1.20
N ASN A 31 -1.51 -11.07 -0.72
CA ASN A 31 -1.94 -9.94 -1.55
C ASN A 31 -0.75 -9.03 -1.92
N SER A 32 0.20 -8.81 -1.01
CA SER A 32 1.36 -7.96 -1.27
C SER A 32 2.34 -8.63 -2.23
N ILE A 33 2.59 -9.93 -2.04
CA ILE A 33 3.37 -10.74 -2.98
C ILE A 33 2.73 -10.73 -4.37
N ARG A 34 1.40 -10.92 -4.44
CA ARG A 34 0.68 -10.92 -5.71
C ARG A 34 0.77 -9.58 -6.44
N MET A 35 0.89 -8.45 -5.75
CA MET A 35 1.09 -7.14 -6.39
C MET A 35 2.47 -7.04 -7.05
N VAL A 36 3.52 -7.56 -6.42
CA VAL A 36 4.85 -7.66 -7.05
C VAL A 36 4.79 -8.50 -8.32
N GLU A 37 4.18 -9.68 -8.24
CA GLU A 37 4.00 -10.54 -9.42
C GLU A 37 3.23 -9.83 -10.54
N VAL A 38 2.15 -9.11 -10.20
CA VAL A 38 1.34 -8.39 -11.19
C VAL A 38 2.12 -7.23 -11.84
N ALA A 39 2.98 -6.54 -11.10
CA ALA A 39 3.85 -5.50 -11.66
C ALA A 39 4.85 -6.10 -12.67
N LEU A 40 5.49 -7.21 -12.32
CA LEU A 40 6.40 -7.93 -13.22
C LEU A 40 5.67 -8.49 -14.45
N GLU A 41 4.49 -9.10 -14.26
CA GLU A 41 3.63 -9.59 -15.34
C GLU A 41 3.16 -8.45 -16.27
N ALA A 42 3.07 -7.22 -15.77
CA ALA A 42 2.73 -6.02 -16.55
C ALA A 42 3.91 -5.44 -17.35
N GLY A 43 5.13 -5.92 -17.12
CA GLY A 43 6.32 -5.59 -17.91
C GLY A 43 7.32 -4.66 -17.24
N VAL A 44 7.16 -4.34 -15.96
CA VAL A 44 8.14 -3.53 -15.22
C VAL A 44 9.47 -4.28 -15.14
N PRO A 45 10.62 -3.63 -15.42
CA PRO A 45 11.93 -4.25 -15.33
C PRO A 45 12.24 -4.89 -13.96
N ALA A 46 11.83 -4.24 -12.88
CA ALA A 46 12.03 -4.72 -11.51
C ALA A 46 10.82 -4.41 -10.60
N SER A 47 10.53 -5.32 -9.68
CA SER A 47 9.58 -5.07 -8.60
C SER A 47 9.98 -5.75 -7.30
N HIS A 48 9.87 -5.03 -6.19
CA HIS A 48 10.35 -5.46 -4.88
C HIS A 48 9.27 -5.29 -3.80
N LEU A 49 9.26 -6.24 -2.85
CA LEU A 49 8.45 -6.20 -1.64
C LEU A 49 9.30 -5.74 -0.46
N VAL A 50 8.89 -4.69 0.24
CA VAL A 50 9.57 -4.15 1.42
C VAL A 50 8.60 -3.96 2.57
N ASP A 51 9.05 -4.24 3.80
CA ASP A 51 8.26 -3.95 5.00
C ASP A 51 8.27 -2.44 5.34
N ASN A 52 9.33 -1.71 4.99
CA ASN A 52 9.50 -0.27 5.20
C ASN A 52 10.66 0.30 4.35
N ALA A 53 10.88 1.61 4.41
CA ALA A 53 11.92 2.32 3.66
C ALA A 53 13.36 1.81 3.92
N GLY A 54 13.64 1.30 5.13
CA GLY A 54 14.96 0.79 5.49
C GLY A 54 15.34 -0.54 4.82
N GLU A 55 14.40 -1.22 4.16
CA GLU A 55 14.69 -2.42 3.37
C GLU A 55 14.96 -2.11 1.89
N ILE A 56 14.86 -0.84 1.47
CA ILE A 56 15.11 -0.45 0.09
C ILE A 56 16.62 -0.38 -0.16
N ASP A 57 17.09 -1.08 -1.20
CA ASP A 57 18.47 -1.00 -1.67
C ASP A 57 18.59 0.15 -2.69
N GLU A 58 19.54 1.06 -2.47
CA GLU A 58 19.80 2.16 -3.39
C GLU A 58 20.24 1.68 -4.77
N ALA A 59 20.85 0.49 -4.86
CA ALA A 59 21.24 -0.10 -6.14
C ALA A 59 20.03 -0.36 -7.06
N TRP A 60 18.81 -0.50 -6.51
CA TRP A 60 17.59 -0.65 -7.31
C TRP A 60 17.23 0.62 -8.09
N LEU A 61 17.75 1.79 -7.68
CA LEU A 61 17.48 3.08 -8.33
C LEU A 61 18.44 3.36 -9.50
N GLU A 62 19.45 2.52 -9.73
CA GLU A 62 20.42 2.72 -10.80
C GLU A 62 19.75 2.69 -12.19
N GLY A 63 19.75 3.83 -12.86
CA GLY A 63 19.13 3.97 -14.19
C GLY A 63 17.61 4.04 -14.18
N VAL A 64 16.97 4.12 -13.02
CA VAL A 64 15.52 4.25 -12.85
C VAL A 64 15.12 5.72 -12.93
N THR A 65 14.20 6.05 -13.83
CA THR A 65 13.65 7.41 -13.95
C THR A 65 12.33 7.56 -13.22
N THR A 66 11.49 6.52 -13.24
CA THR A 66 10.17 6.53 -12.59
C THR A 66 10.02 5.35 -11.64
N VAL A 67 9.71 5.64 -10.37
CA VAL A 67 9.39 4.65 -9.34
C VAL A 67 7.89 4.60 -9.12
N GLY A 68 7.28 3.44 -9.35
CA GLY A 68 5.92 3.16 -8.93
C GLY A 68 5.89 2.72 -7.46
N LEU A 69 5.12 3.42 -6.62
CA LEU A 69 4.89 3.04 -5.22
C LEU A 69 3.45 2.55 -5.02
N THR A 70 3.28 1.43 -4.32
CA THR A 70 1.97 0.91 -3.91
C THR A 70 2.07 0.20 -2.57
N SER A 71 0.94 -0.11 -1.93
CA SER A 71 0.92 -0.78 -0.63
C SER A 71 -0.24 -1.76 -0.46
N GLY A 72 -0.04 -2.74 0.42
CA GLY A 72 -1.08 -3.68 0.84
C GLY A 72 -2.18 -2.96 1.64
N ALA A 73 -3.42 -3.47 1.58
CA ALA A 73 -4.57 -2.86 2.28
C ALA A 73 -4.43 -2.82 3.82
N SER A 74 -3.53 -3.62 4.39
CA SER A 74 -3.27 -3.70 5.83
C SER A 74 -2.06 -2.87 6.27
N VAL A 75 -1.44 -2.12 5.35
CA VAL A 75 -0.23 -1.34 5.62
C VAL A 75 -0.63 0.04 6.13
N PRO A 76 -0.10 0.49 7.29
CA PRO A 76 -0.31 1.85 7.78
C PRO A 76 0.29 2.91 6.84
N ASP A 77 -0.41 4.02 6.65
CA ASP A 77 0.02 5.12 5.76
C ASP A 77 1.42 5.66 6.11
N VAL A 78 1.78 5.71 7.40
CA VAL A 78 3.12 6.16 7.86
C VAL A 78 4.28 5.37 7.25
N LEU A 79 4.07 4.10 6.88
CA LEU A 79 5.11 3.30 6.21
C LEU A 79 5.24 3.68 4.74
N VAL A 80 4.13 4.04 4.09
CA VAL A 80 4.13 4.54 2.72
C VAL A 80 4.77 5.93 2.66
N ASP A 81 4.37 6.81 3.59
CA ASP A 81 4.94 8.15 3.73
C ASP A 81 6.45 8.10 3.96
N GLY A 82 6.92 7.19 4.83
CA GLY A 82 8.36 7.01 5.04
C GLY A 82 9.13 6.56 3.79
N VAL A 83 8.49 5.79 2.89
CA VAL A 83 9.10 5.42 1.60
C VAL A 83 9.11 6.61 0.65
N LEU A 84 8.04 7.42 0.61
CA LEU A 84 7.99 8.65 -0.18
C LEU A 84 9.07 9.65 0.25
N GLU A 85 9.25 9.86 1.55
CA GLU A 85 10.32 10.72 2.10
C GLU A 85 11.70 10.21 1.70
N TRP A 86 11.95 8.91 1.86
CA TRP A 86 13.22 8.29 1.50
C TRP A 86 13.54 8.40 0.01
N LEU A 87 12.52 8.26 -0.85
CA LEU A 87 12.63 8.45 -2.30
C LEU A 87 12.86 9.92 -2.67
N ALA A 88 12.20 10.86 -1.99
CA ALA A 88 12.36 12.29 -2.22
C ALA A 88 13.80 12.77 -1.94
N GLU A 89 14.42 12.27 -0.87
CA GLU A 89 15.84 12.54 -0.55
C GLU A 89 16.81 12.09 -1.66
N ARG A 90 16.37 11.16 -2.52
CA ARG A 90 17.15 10.58 -3.62
C ARG A 90 16.76 11.12 -5.00
N GLY A 91 15.96 12.19 -5.04
CA GLY A 91 15.60 12.89 -6.27
C GLY A 91 14.22 12.54 -6.84
N TYR A 92 13.45 11.67 -6.19
CA TYR A 92 12.08 11.31 -6.60
C TYR A 92 11.03 12.08 -5.80
N ALA A 93 11.16 13.42 -5.77
CA ALA A 93 10.28 14.28 -4.98
C ALA A 93 8.96 14.64 -5.70
N ASP A 94 8.87 14.41 -7.01
CA ASP A 94 7.66 14.64 -7.80
C ASP A 94 6.73 13.43 -7.69
N VAL A 95 5.60 13.60 -7.02
CA VAL A 95 4.67 12.51 -6.69
C VAL A 95 3.33 12.73 -7.38
N GLU A 96 2.99 11.82 -8.29
CA GLU A 96 1.67 11.78 -8.93
C GLU A 96 0.82 10.63 -8.37
N THR A 97 -0.42 10.92 -7.99
CA THR A 97 -1.35 9.90 -7.47
C THR A 97 -2.19 9.30 -8.59
N VAL A 98 -1.97 8.02 -8.88
CA VAL A 98 -2.80 7.26 -9.83
C VAL A 98 -4.00 6.65 -9.12
N LYS A 99 -5.20 7.21 -9.34
CA LYS A 99 -6.47 6.65 -8.85
C LYS A 99 -7.18 5.88 -9.96
N THR A 100 -7.34 4.56 -9.80
CA THR A 100 -8.04 3.71 -10.78
C THR A 100 -9.48 3.37 -10.42
N ALA A 101 -9.89 3.52 -9.16
CA ALA A 101 -11.27 3.28 -8.72
C ALA A 101 -11.58 4.00 -7.38
N ASP A 102 -12.82 4.48 -7.24
CA ASP A 102 -13.36 5.00 -5.98
C ASP A 102 -13.95 3.84 -5.15
N GLU A 103 -13.30 3.45 -4.04
CA GLU A 103 -13.78 2.40 -3.14
C GLU A 103 -14.63 3.02 -2.00
N SER A 104 -15.95 2.85 -2.04
CA SER A 104 -16.89 3.41 -1.03
C SER A 104 -17.54 2.35 -0.11
N ILE A 105 -17.06 1.11 -0.12
CA ILE A 105 -17.68 0.01 0.62
C ILE A 105 -17.30 0.09 2.10
N THR A 106 -18.28 0.27 2.97
CA THR A 106 -18.11 0.27 4.44
C THR A 106 -18.69 -1.01 5.04
N PHE A 107 -17.88 -1.77 5.77
CA PHE A 107 -18.35 -2.91 6.56
C PHE A 107 -18.75 -2.42 7.95
N SER A 108 -20.04 -2.47 8.26
CA SER A 108 -20.52 -2.08 9.58
C SER A 108 -20.41 -3.26 10.55
N LEU A 109 -19.91 -3.03 11.77
CA LEU A 109 -19.79 -4.10 12.78
C LEU A 109 -21.15 -4.80 13.03
N PRO A 110 -21.20 -6.12 13.29
CA PRO A 110 -22.41 -6.80 13.74
C PRO A 110 -23.11 -6.10 14.91
N LYS A 111 -24.44 -6.26 15.00
CA LYS A 111 -25.25 -5.56 16.03
C LYS A 111 -24.83 -5.94 17.45
N GLU A 112 -24.37 -7.18 17.66
CA GLU A 112 -23.89 -7.65 18.96
C GLU A 112 -22.66 -6.85 19.41
N LEU A 113 -21.64 -6.75 18.54
CA LEU A 113 -20.40 -6.02 18.85
C LEU A 113 -20.60 -4.51 19.03
N ARG A 114 -21.58 -3.91 18.34
CA ARG A 114 -21.93 -2.48 18.57
C ARG A 114 -22.58 -2.24 19.92
N ARG A 115 -23.29 -3.23 20.48
CA ARG A 115 -23.95 -3.12 21.79
C ARG A 115 -22.91 -3.22 22.90
N ASP A 116 -21.96 -4.13 22.77
CA ASP A 116 -20.91 -4.36 23.77
C ASP A 116 -19.98 -3.14 23.87
N LEU A 117 -19.53 -2.58 22.75
CA LEU A 117 -18.72 -1.35 22.71
C LEU A 117 -19.43 -0.14 23.33
N ARG A 118 -20.75 0.00 23.13
CA ARG A 118 -21.55 1.06 23.76
C ARG A 118 -21.67 0.86 25.27
N THR A 119 -21.70 -0.39 25.72
CA THR A 119 -21.80 -0.74 27.15
C THR A 119 -20.45 -0.47 27.83
N GLU A 120 -19.34 -0.93 27.26
CA GLU A 120 -17.99 -0.64 27.75
C GLU A 120 -17.69 0.87 27.79
N ALA A 121 -18.06 1.61 26.74
CA ALA A 121 -17.87 3.06 26.70
C ALA A 121 -18.70 3.79 27.77
N ALA A 122 -19.91 3.33 28.08
CA ALA A 122 -20.75 3.87 29.14
C ALA A 122 -20.20 3.55 30.54
N GLU A 123 -19.68 2.34 30.74
CA GLU A 123 -19.04 1.92 32.00
C GLU A 123 -17.73 2.69 32.27
N LEU A 124 -16.94 2.96 31.23
CA LEU A 124 -15.72 3.78 31.31
C LEU A 124 -16.04 5.25 31.59
N SER A 125 -17.11 5.80 31.03
CA SER A 125 -17.54 7.19 31.25
C SER A 125 -18.26 7.42 32.58
N GLY A 126 -18.79 6.37 33.23
CA GLY A 126 -19.48 6.42 34.52
C GLY A 126 -18.58 6.23 35.74
N LYS A 127 -17.27 6.00 35.54
CA LYS A 127 -16.28 5.75 36.60
C LYS A 127 -15.54 7.01 37.10
N LYS A 128 -16.13 8.19 36.88
CA LYS A 128 -15.58 9.49 37.31
C LYS A 128 -16.18 9.96 38.62
#